data_AF-A0A3D0D872-F1
#
_entry.id   AF-A0A3D0D872-F1
#
_cell.length_a   1.000
_cell.length_b   1.000
_cell.length_c   1.000
_cell.angle_alpha   90.00
_cell.angle_beta   90.00
_cell.angle_gamma   90.00
#
_symmetry.space_group_name_H-M   'P 1'
#
loop_
_entity.id
_entity.type
_entity.pdbx_description
1 polymer ?
#
loop_
_entity_poly.entity_id
_entity_poly.type
_entity_poly.pdbx_seq_one_letter_code
_entity_poly.pdbx_strand_id
1 'polypeptide(L)'
;MDRNLLRQARIAWAALGLTVGLSGLGGLLAVLQAWFLSRIIEQVFLDGQALAGVTGDLTLLLGVIGLRAAAAMGSEVAAGSVAVRVKTDLRRVLFDHVLALGPTYTRGERSGELTATLVEGVEALDAYFSQYLPQLIVATLVPLTILVAVFPIDLLSALVLLLTAPLIPLFMILIGKAAEALTGRQYELLSRLSAHFLDILQGLTTLKLLGQSEVQVTMIGRISDQYRVATMRVLRVAFLSALVLELVATISTAIVAVEISLRLLSGRIGFQQALFVLILAPEFYLPLRMLGARFHAGAAGGSAARRIFEVLTTPLAAPQGGLARTLV
;
A
#
# COMPACT_ATOMS: atom_id res chain seq x y z
N MET A 1 -9.59 -25.47 22.63
CA MET A 1 -9.67 -24.46 21.55
C MET A 1 -10.15 -23.17 22.19
N ASP A 2 -9.21 -22.27 22.51
CA ASP A 2 -9.36 -21.25 23.55
C ASP A 2 -10.34 -20.12 23.25
N ARG A 3 -11.15 -19.73 24.24
CA ARG A 3 -12.02 -18.53 24.24
C ARG A 3 -11.25 -17.24 23.90
N ASN A 4 -9.95 -17.21 24.14
CA ASN A 4 -9.08 -16.08 23.79
C ASN A 4 -8.85 -15.93 22.28
N LEU A 5 -8.77 -17.03 21.52
CA LEU A 5 -8.61 -17.01 20.06
C LEU A 5 -9.89 -16.51 19.37
N LEU A 6 -11.06 -16.93 19.85
CA LEU A 6 -12.35 -16.44 19.34
C LEU A 6 -12.57 -14.95 19.64
N ARG A 7 -12.07 -14.46 20.77
CA ARG A 7 -12.14 -13.04 21.15
C ARG A 7 -11.17 -12.20 20.32
N GLN A 8 -9.94 -12.67 20.09
CA GLN A 8 -8.94 -12.01 19.24
C GLN A 8 -9.41 -11.94 17.78
N ALA A 9 -9.92 -13.05 17.24
CA ALA A 9 -10.52 -13.08 15.91
C ALA A 9 -11.68 -12.09 15.79
N ARG A 10 -12.64 -12.09 16.73
CA ARG A 10 -13.79 -11.15 16.69
C ARG A 10 -13.36 -9.68 16.72
N ILE A 11 -12.34 -9.31 17.49
CA ILE A 11 -11.90 -7.91 17.55
C ILE A 11 -11.18 -7.50 16.26
N ALA A 12 -10.38 -8.39 15.66
CA ALA A 12 -9.75 -8.12 14.37
C ALA A 12 -10.80 -7.93 13.26
N TRP A 13 -11.81 -8.81 13.20
CA TRP A 13 -12.93 -8.69 12.27
C TRP A 13 -13.78 -7.43 12.51
N ALA A 14 -14.01 -7.05 13.76
CA ALA A 14 -14.74 -5.82 14.09
C ALA A 14 -13.97 -4.55 13.67
N ALA A 15 -12.67 -4.51 13.90
CA ALA A 15 -11.84 -3.38 13.52
C ALA A 15 -11.67 -3.28 11.99
N LEU A 16 -11.55 -4.41 11.28
CA LEU A 16 -11.61 -4.45 9.81
C LEU A 16 -12.96 -3.96 9.29
N GLY A 17 -14.07 -4.44 9.85
CA GLY A 17 -15.41 -3.98 9.51
C GLY A 17 -15.59 -2.48 9.74
N LEU A 18 -15.00 -1.95 10.81
CA LEU A 18 -14.99 -0.52 11.10
C LEU A 18 -14.19 0.27 10.05
N THR A 19 -12.99 -0.18 9.67
CA THR A 19 -12.20 0.44 8.59
C THR A 19 -12.96 0.47 7.26
N VAL A 20 -13.61 -0.65 6.90
CA VAL A 20 -14.45 -0.75 5.69
C VAL A 20 -15.63 0.22 5.77
N GLY A 21 -16.37 0.22 6.88
CA GLY A 21 -17.52 1.08 7.08
C GLY A 21 -17.16 2.57 7.04
N LEU A 22 -16.11 2.96 7.76
CA LEU A 22 -15.64 4.36 7.79
C LEU A 22 -15.08 4.82 6.44
N SER A 23 -14.41 3.94 5.70
CA SER A 23 -13.91 4.27 4.35
C SER A 23 -15.07 4.45 3.35
N GLY A 24 -16.08 3.58 3.40
CA GLY A 24 -17.29 3.71 2.59
C GLY A 24 -18.07 4.99 2.93
N LEU A 25 -18.22 5.28 4.23
CA LEU A 25 -18.82 6.53 4.71
C LEU A 25 -18.02 7.75 4.23
N GLY A 26 -16.69 7.70 4.28
CA GLY A 26 -15.82 8.73 3.74
C GLY A 26 -16.05 9.00 2.25
N GLY A 27 -16.25 7.96 1.44
CA GLY A 27 -16.62 8.07 0.03
C GLY A 27 -17.99 8.74 -0.19
N LEU A 28 -19.01 8.33 0.59
CA LEU A 28 -20.34 8.95 0.53
C LEU A 28 -20.29 10.43 0.92
N LEU A 29 -19.52 10.77 1.95
CA LEU A 29 -19.35 12.14 2.41
C LEU A 29 -18.57 12.99 1.40
N ALA A 30 -17.62 12.41 0.67
CA ALA A 30 -16.94 13.12 -0.43
C ALA A 30 -17.93 13.47 -1.55
N VAL A 31 -18.83 12.55 -1.90
CA VAL A 31 -19.92 12.80 -2.86
C VAL A 31 -20.87 13.90 -2.35
N LEU A 32 -21.32 13.81 -1.09
CA LEU A 32 -22.18 14.84 -0.50
C LEU A 32 -21.48 16.21 -0.45
N GLN A 33 -20.19 16.24 -0.11
CA GLN A 33 -19.39 17.47 -0.10
C GLN A 33 -19.36 18.11 -1.48
N ALA A 34 -19.10 17.32 -2.54
CA ALA A 34 -19.12 17.82 -3.91
C ALA A 34 -20.51 18.32 -4.33
N TRP A 35 -21.57 17.65 -3.89
CA TRP A 35 -22.96 18.07 -4.15
C TRP A 35 -23.26 19.43 -3.51
N PHE A 36 -23.02 19.58 -2.21
CA PHE A 36 -23.27 20.85 -1.52
C PHE A 36 -22.41 21.97 -2.10
N LEU A 37 -21.13 21.70 -2.36
CA LEU A 37 -20.23 22.70 -2.94
C LEU A 37 -20.70 23.17 -4.32
N SER A 38 -21.05 22.25 -5.22
CA SER A 38 -21.55 22.60 -6.56
C SER A 38 -22.89 23.35 -6.50
N ARG A 39 -23.81 22.94 -5.61
CA ARG A 39 -25.11 23.60 -5.40
C ARG A 39 -24.96 25.04 -4.88
N ILE A 40 -24.10 25.24 -3.87
CA ILE A 40 -23.83 26.58 -3.31
C ILE A 40 -23.26 27.49 -4.39
N ILE A 41 -22.32 26.99 -5.19
CA ILE A 41 -21.71 27.77 -6.28
C ILE A 41 -22.77 28.13 -7.32
N GLU A 42 -23.66 27.22 -7.70
CA GLU A 42 -24.78 27.52 -8.61
C GLU A 42 -25.71 28.61 -8.06
N GLN A 43 -26.16 28.48 -6.81
CA GLN A 43 -27.07 29.43 -6.17
C GLN A 43 -26.47 30.84 -6.05
N VAL A 44 -25.18 30.95 -5.76
CA VAL A 44 -24.52 32.26 -5.63
C VAL A 44 -24.20 32.85 -7.00
N PHE A 45 -23.67 32.03 -7.92
CA PHE A 45 -23.15 32.51 -9.19
C PHE A 45 -24.22 32.71 -10.27
N LEU A 46 -25.20 31.79 -10.38
CA LEU A 46 -26.26 31.86 -11.38
C LEU A 46 -27.54 32.49 -10.83
N ASP A 47 -27.98 32.07 -9.63
CA ASP A 47 -29.24 32.58 -9.06
C ASP A 47 -29.08 33.91 -8.31
N GLY A 48 -27.84 34.36 -8.08
CA GLY A 48 -27.54 35.63 -7.41
C GLY A 48 -27.96 35.68 -5.94
N GLN A 49 -28.06 34.53 -5.27
CA GLN A 49 -28.48 34.49 -3.87
C GLN A 49 -27.48 35.20 -2.94
N ALA A 50 -28.01 35.97 -2.00
CA ALA A 50 -27.23 36.55 -0.91
C ALA A 50 -26.79 35.47 0.10
N LEU A 51 -25.79 35.78 0.93
CA LEU A 51 -25.26 34.87 1.96
C LEU A 51 -26.36 34.21 2.80
N ALA A 52 -27.41 34.97 3.16
CA ALA A 52 -28.56 34.48 3.91
C ALA A 52 -29.23 33.26 3.27
N GLY A 53 -29.38 33.23 1.94
CA GLY A 53 -30.02 32.15 1.20
C GLY A 53 -29.22 30.85 1.17
N VAL A 54 -27.89 30.94 1.29
CA VAL A 54 -26.98 29.79 1.22
C VAL A 54 -26.39 29.38 2.58
N THR A 55 -26.73 30.08 3.67
CA THR A 55 -26.24 29.75 5.02
C THR A 55 -26.58 28.32 5.45
N GLY A 56 -27.78 27.83 5.11
CA GLY A 56 -28.18 26.45 5.39
C GLY A 56 -27.28 25.43 4.70
N ASP A 57 -27.08 25.59 3.39
CA ASP A 57 -26.22 24.69 2.63
C ASP A 57 -24.74 24.79 3.06
N LEU A 58 -24.25 25.98 3.44
CA LEU A 58 -22.91 26.18 4.00
C LEU A 58 -22.71 25.48 5.35
N THR A 59 -23.68 25.57 6.26
CA THR A 59 -23.58 24.89 7.57
C THR A 59 -23.63 23.37 7.42
N LEU A 60 -24.46 22.86 6.51
CA LEU A 60 -24.46 21.43 6.14
C LEU A 60 -23.13 21.00 5.51
N LEU A 61 -22.58 21.80 4.60
CA LEU A 61 -21.26 21.55 4.01
C LEU A 61 -20.16 21.46 5.08
N LEU A 62 -20.14 22.40 6.04
CA LEU A 62 -19.20 22.35 7.16
C LEU A 62 -19.37 21.07 8.00
N GLY A 63 -20.62 20.67 8.27
CA GLY A 63 -20.92 19.42 8.96
C GLY A 63 -20.41 18.19 8.20
N VAL A 64 -20.60 18.15 6.88
CA VAL A 64 -20.12 17.07 6.01
C VAL A 64 -18.60 17.02 5.99
N ILE A 65 -17.91 18.16 5.88
CA ILE A 65 -16.44 18.24 5.93
C ILE A 65 -15.93 17.71 7.28
N GLY A 66 -16.53 18.14 8.38
CA GLY A 66 -16.16 17.69 9.72
C GLY A 66 -16.36 16.18 9.91
N LEU A 67 -17.51 15.66 9.48
CA LEU A 67 -17.81 14.23 9.55
C LEU A 67 -16.88 13.40 8.65
N ARG A 68 -16.53 13.92 7.47
CA ARG A 68 -15.60 13.28 6.55
C ARG A 68 -14.20 13.20 7.15
N ALA A 69 -13.73 14.28 7.76
CA ALA A 69 -12.45 14.30 8.46
C ALA A 69 -12.43 13.30 9.62
N ALA A 70 -13.49 13.27 10.44
CA ALA A 70 -13.62 12.30 11.53
C ALA A 70 -13.64 10.85 11.04
N ALA A 71 -14.34 10.56 9.93
CA ALA A 71 -14.39 9.24 9.33
C ALA A 71 -13.02 8.80 8.77
N ALA A 72 -12.30 9.71 8.11
CA ALA A 72 -10.95 9.45 7.61
C ALA A 72 -9.98 9.13 8.76
N MET A 73 -9.97 9.96 9.82
CA MET A 73 -9.16 9.71 11.01
C MET A 73 -9.53 8.41 11.71
N GLY A 74 -10.84 8.14 11.87
CA GLY A 74 -11.31 6.90 12.47
C GLY A 74 -10.92 5.65 11.66
N SER A 75 -10.96 5.74 10.33
CA SER A 75 -10.54 4.66 9.44
C SER A 75 -9.04 4.36 9.59
N GLU A 76 -8.21 5.41 9.64
CA GLU A 76 -6.76 5.30 9.83
C GLU A 76 -6.40 4.71 11.21
N VAL A 77 -7.05 5.18 12.28
CA VAL A 77 -6.84 4.63 13.63
C VAL A 77 -7.30 3.17 13.71
N ALA A 78 -8.45 2.83 13.14
CA ALA A 78 -8.95 1.46 13.10
C ALA A 78 -7.98 0.54 12.34
N ALA A 79 -7.51 0.98 11.17
CA ALA A 79 -6.53 0.26 10.36
C ALA A 79 -5.20 0.03 11.09
N GLY A 80 -4.65 1.07 11.74
CA GLY A 80 -3.44 0.97 12.55
C GLY A 80 -3.60 -0.03 13.70
N SER A 81 -4.76 -0.05 14.36
CA SER A 81 -5.05 -0.99 15.44
C SER A 81 -5.12 -2.45 14.98
N VAL A 82 -5.64 -2.70 13.77
CA VAL A 82 -5.64 -4.03 13.14
C VAL A 82 -4.21 -4.49 12.88
N ALA A 83 -3.39 -3.61 12.31
CA ALA A 83 -2.00 -3.93 11.97
C ALA A 83 -1.17 -4.34 13.20
N VAL A 84 -1.27 -3.57 14.30
CA VAL A 84 -0.57 -3.87 15.55
C VAL A 84 -0.97 -5.23 16.11
N ARG A 85 -2.27 -5.55 16.08
CA ARG A 85 -2.79 -6.84 16.57
C ARG A 85 -2.29 -8.01 15.73
N VAL A 86 -2.50 -7.94 14.41
CA VAL A 86 -2.09 -8.99 13.47
C VAL A 86 -0.59 -9.26 13.57
N LYS A 87 0.23 -8.19 13.63
CA LYS A 87 1.68 -8.30 13.81
C LYS A 87 2.06 -8.98 15.13
N THR A 88 1.41 -8.58 16.24
CA THR A 88 1.71 -9.13 17.57
C THR A 88 1.35 -10.60 17.65
N ASP A 89 0.18 -10.98 17.12
CA ASP A 89 -0.29 -12.37 17.14
C ASP A 89 0.57 -13.24 16.22
N LEU A 90 0.88 -12.78 15.01
CA LEU A 90 1.73 -13.52 14.09
C LEU A 90 3.16 -13.70 14.63
N ARG A 91 3.73 -12.68 15.26
CA ARG A 91 5.06 -12.79 15.90
C ARG A 91 5.07 -13.86 16.99
N ARG A 92 4.00 -13.95 17.80
CA ARG A 92 3.87 -14.97 18.84
C ARG A 92 3.78 -16.37 18.24
N VAL A 93 2.85 -16.58 17.31
CA VAL A 93 2.65 -17.88 16.64
C VAL A 93 3.92 -18.35 15.94
N LEU A 94 4.61 -17.45 15.24
CA LEU A 94 5.85 -17.76 14.54
C LEU A 94 6.98 -18.11 15.53
N PHE A 95 7.11 -17.38 16.63
CA PHE A 95 8.12 -17.65 17.64
C PHE A 95 7.87 -19.00 18.34
N ASP A 96 6.63 -19.27 18.75
CA ASP A 96 6.24 -20.54 19.39
C ASP A 96 6.47 -21.74 18.46
N HIS A 97 6.15 -21.59 17.17
CA HIS A 97 6.37 -22.65 16.18
C HIS A 97 7.85 -22.92 15.91
N VAL A 98 8.67 -21.86 15.81
CA VAL A 98 10.13 -22.01 15.66
C VAL A 98 10.75 -22.66 16.88
N LEU A 99 10.30 -22.34 18.10
CA LEU A 99 10.73 -23.03 19.31
C LEU A 99 10.31 -24.51 19.31
N ALA A 100 9.10 -24.82 18.86
CA ALA A 100 8.59 -26.19 18.77
C ALA A 100 9.32 -27.06 17.72
N LEU A 101 9.81 -26.46 16.63
CA LEU A 101 10.63 -27.14 15.62
C LEU A 101 12.00 -27.59 16.16
N GLY A 102 12.47 -26.96 17.24
CA GLY A 102 13.66 -27.37 17.97
C GLY A 102 15.00 -27.12 17.25
N PRO A 103 16.13 -27.43 17.92
CA PRO A 103 17.48 -27.08 17.46
C PRO A 103 17.97 -27.85 16.22
N THR A 104 17.25 -28.89 15.81
CA THR A 104 17.57 -29.71 14.63
C THR A 104 17.17 -29.00 13.33
N TYR A 105 16.05 -28.27 13.35
CA TYR A 105 15.60 -27.46 12.22
C TYR A 105 16.47 -26.20 12.06
N THR A 106 16.82 -25.53 13.16
CA THR A 106 17.68 -24.33 13.14
C THR A 106 19.14 -24.61 12.78
N ARG A 107 19.58 -25.88 12.82
CA ARG A 107 20.90 -26.31 12.32
C ARG A 107 20.93 -26.63 10.83
N GLY A 108 19.80 -27.01 10.24
CA GLY A 108 19.68 -27.40 8.81
C GLY A 108 19.35 -26.23 7.88
N GLU A 109 18.53 -25.29 8.33
CA GLU A 109 18.39 -23.98 7.68
C GLU A 109 19.60 -23.10 8.04
N ARG A 110 20.02 -22.21 7.13
CA ARG A 110 20.98 -21.16 7.44
C ARG A 110 20.38 -20.32 8.57
N SER A 111 20.81 -20.51 9.81
CA SER A 111 20.29 -19.79 11.00
C SER A 111 20.14 -18.27 10.79
N GLY A 112 20.94 -17.67 9.91
CA GLY A 112 20.81 -16.26 9.50
C GLY A 112 19.58 -15.94 8.65
N GLU A 113 19.14 -16.83 7.77
CA GLU A 113 17.95 -16.68 6.91
C GLU A 113 16.65 -16.81 7.72
N LEU A 114 16.63 -17.71 8.70
CA LEU A 114 15.54 -17.82 9.67
C LEU A 114 15.46 -16.57 10.56
N THR A 115 16.60 -16.06 11.01
CA THR A 115 16.68 -14.85 11.84
C THR A 115 16.26 -13.61 11.05
N ALA A 116 16.70 -13.47 9.79
CA ALA A 116 16.26 -12.41 8.89
C ALA A 116 14.74 -12.47 8.65
N THR A 117 14.18 -13.67 8.44
CA THR A 117 12.73 -13.86 8.29
C THR A 117 11.95 -13.46 9.56
N LEU A 118 12.46 -13.81 10.75
CA LEU A 118 11.84 -13.51 12.04
C LEU A 118 11.88 -12.01 12.40
N VAL A 119 12.94 -11.32 12.00
CA VAL A 119 13.15 -9.90 12.32
C VAL A 119 12.63 -9.00 11.21
N GLU A 120 13.21 -9.10 10.00
CA GLU A 120 12.88 -8.24 8.86
C GLU A 120 11.54 -8.62 8.21
N GLY A 121 11.22 -9.92 8.14
CA GLY A 121 9.96 -10.39 7.54
C GLY A 121 8.72 -9.94 8.32
N VAL A 122 8.79 -9.98 9.66
CA VAL A 122 7.70 -9.50 10.53
C VAL A 122 7.57 -7.97 10.48
N GLU A 123 8.66 -7.27 10.22
CA GLU A 123 8.65 -5.80 10.08
C GLU A 123 8.07 -5.38 8.71
N ALA A 124 8.36 -6.11 7.64
CA ALA A 124 7.75 -5.90 6.33
C ALA A 124 6.22 -6.09 6.33
N LEU A 125 5.69 -6.95 7.21
CA LEU A 125 4.25 -7.12 7.39
C LEU A 125 3.56 -5.93 8.05
N ASP A 126 4.30 -5.11 8.81
CA ASP A 126 3.75 -3.92 9.45
C ASP A 126 3.18 -2.96 8.41
N ALA A 127 3.97 -2.62 7.40
CA ALA A 127 3.56 -1.72 6.32
C ALA A 127 2.44 -2.34 5.45
N TYR A 128 2.44 -3.67 5.29
CA TYR A 128 1.37 -4.36 4.56
C TYR A 128 -0.01 -4.17 5.23
N PHE A 129 -0.10 -4.45 6.53
CA PHE A 129 -1.36 -4.39 7.26
C PHE A 129 -1.75 -2.98 7.69
N SER A 130 -0.79 -2.08 7.93
CA SER A 130 -1.06 -0.70 8.37
C SER A 130 -1.26 0.29 7.23
N GLN A 131 -0.65 0.06 6.06
CA GLN A 131 -0.65 1.05 4.97
C GLN A 131 -1.28 0.51 3.69
N TYR A 132 -0.86 -0.67 3.22
CA TYR A 132 -1.28 -1.19 1.91
C TYR A 132 -2.71 -1.73 1.91
N LEU A 133 -3.03 -2.66 2.81
CA LEU A 133 -4.36 -3.28 2.88
C LEU A 133 -5.49 -2.28 3.19
N PRO A 134 -5.31 -1.33 4.14
CA PRO A 134 -6.29 -0.26 4.35
C PRO A 134 -6.45 0.62 3.11
N GLN A 135 -5.35 0.94 2.43
CA GLN A 135 -5.41 1.74 1.20
C GLN A 135 -6.12 0.99 0.07
N LEU A 136 -5.99 -0.34 -0.02
CA LEU A 136 -6.72 -1.14 -1.00
C LEU A 136 -8.24 -1.01 -0.81
N ILE A 137 -8.71 -1.02 0.44
CA ILE A 137 -10.13 -0.83 0.78
C ILE A 137 -10.59 0.55 0.32
N VAL A 138 -9.85 1.61 0.67
CA VAL A 138 -10.18 2.99 0.28
C VAL A 138 -10.15 3.16 -1.25
N ALA A 139 -9.13 2.63 -1.92
CA ALA A 139 -8.95 2.66 -3.37
C ALA A 139 -9.98 1.83 -4.15
N THR A 140 -10.75 1.00 -3.47
CA THR A 140 -11.88 0.27 -4.07
C THR A 140 -13.20 0.97 -3.77
N LEU A 141 -13.47 1.26 -2.49
CA LEU A 141 -14.75 1.78 -2.04
C LEU A 141 -15.02 3.21 -2.50
N VAL A 142 -14.03 4.10 -2.41
CA VAL A 142 -14.21 5.52 -2.77
C VAL A 142 -14.48 5.67 -4.26
N PRO A 143 -13.67 5.12 -5.19
CA PRO A 143 -13.97 5.18 -6.62
C PRO A 143 -15.30 4.53 -6.97
N LEU A 144 -15.65 3.39 -6.36
CA LEU A 144 -16.95 2.74 -6.59
C LEU A 144 -18.12 3.62 -6.17
N THR A 145 -18.02 4.27 -5.01
CA THR A 145 -19.06 5.18 -4.50
C THR A 145 -19.24 6.38 -5.43
N ILE A 146 -18.13 6.97 -5.88
CA ILE A 146 -18.15 8.08 -6.84
C ILE A 146 -18.75 7.63 -8.17
N LEU A 147 -18.37 6.45 -8.67
CA LEU A 147 -18.90 5.92 -9.93
C LEU A 147 -20.41 5.71 -9.86
N VAL A 148 -20.92 5.13 -8.76
CA VAL A 148 -22.36 4.94 -8.52
C VAL A 148 -23.08 6.29 -8.45
N ALA A 149 -22.47 7.32 -7.88
CA ALA A 149 -23.05 8.66 -7.80
C ALA A 149 -23.06 9.40 -9.15
N VAL A 150 -21.99 9.26 -9.95
CA VAL A 150 -21.83 9.93 -11.25
C VAL A 150 -22.67 9.23 -12.34
N PHE A 151 -22.79 7.91 -12.30
CA PHE A 151 -23.51 7.12 -13.32
C PHE A 151 -24.91 7.63 -13.69
N PRO A 152 -25.82 7.94 -12.74
CA PRO A 152 -27.14 8.46 -13.07
C PRO A 152 -27.15 9.94 -13.51
N ILE A 153 -26.09 10.70 -13.22
CA ILE A 153 -25.98 12.13 -13.55
C ILE A 153 -25.37 12.30 -14.93
N ASP A 154 -24.26 11.62 -15.20
CA ASP A 154 -23.57 11.68 -16.47
C ASP A 154 -22.93 10.36 -16.88
N LEU A 155 -23.59 9.66 -17.80
CA LEU A 155 -23.13 8.36 -18.30
C LEU A 155 -21.77 8.45 -19.01
N LEU A 156 -21.52 9.53 -19.77
CA LEU A 156 -20.29 9.66 -20.54
C LEU A 156 -19.08 9.81 -19.63
N SER A 157 -19.13 10.70 -18.63
CA SER A 157 -18.09 10.82 -17.60
C SER A 157 -17.93 9.51 -16.83
N ALA A 158 -19.02 8.85 -16.45
CA ALA A 158 -18.94 7.57 -15.74
C ALA A 158 -18.22 6.49 -16.57
N LEU A 159 -18.46 6.43 -17.88
CA LEU A 159 -17.75 5.53 -18.79
C LEU A 159 -16.26 5.88 -18.90
N VAL A 160 -15.90 7.16 -19.00
CA VAL A 160 -14.50 7.60 -19.00
C VAL A 160 -13.82 7.15 -17.72
N LEU A 161 -14.42 7.41 -16.55
CA LEU A 161 -13.89 6.96 -15.24
C LEU A 161 -13.75 5.45 -15.17
N LEU A 162 -14.78 4.69 -15.58
CA LEU A 162 -14.80 3.23 -15.56
C LEU A 162 -13.74 2.61 -16.47
N LEU A 163 -13.53 3.18 -17.66
CA LEU A 163 -12.57 2.65 -18.63
C LEU A 163 -11.13 2.99 -18.25
N THR A 164 -10.89 4.15 -17.64
CA THR A 164 -9.54 4.62 -17.30
C THR A 164 -9.09 4.18 -15.90
N ALA A 165 -9.99 3.96 -14.94
CA ALA A 165 -9.64 3.47 -13.61
C ALA A 165 -8.77 2.20 -13.64
N PRO A 166 -9.12 1.14 -14.41
CA PRO A 166 -8.34 -0.10 -14.47
C PRO A 166 -6.93 0.06 -15.05
N LEU A 167 -6.65 1.15 -15.80
CA LEU A 167 -5.30 1.40 -16.33
C LEU A 167 -4.31 1.63 -15.19
N ILE A 168 -4.73 2.27 -14.09
CA ILE A 168 -3.87 2.52 -12.93
C ILE A 168 -3.34 1.19 -12.33
N PRO A 169 -4.19 0.25 -11.84
CA PRO A 169 -3.71 -1.02 -11.30
C PRO A 169 -3.00 -1.87 -12.36
N LEU A 170 -3.40 -1.79 -13.64
CA LEU A 170 -2.70 -2.47 -14.73
C LEU A 170 -1.24 -2.01 -14.83
N PHE A 171 -0.98 -0.70 -14.89
CA PHE A 171 0.37 -0.15 -14.92
C PHE A 171 1.13 -0.44 -13.62
N MET A 172 0.45 -0.41 -12.46
CA MET A 172 1.07 -0.80 -11.19
C MET A 172 1.60 -2.23 -11.21
N ILE A 173 0.83 -3.19 -11.72
CA ILE A 173 1.25 -4.60 -11.79
C ILE A 173 2.41 -4.76 -12.79
N LEU A 174 2.33 -4.11 -13.95
CA LEU A 174 3.36 -4.19 -14.98
C LEU A 174 4.69 -3.62 -14.50
N ILE A 175 4.66 -2.42 -13.93
CA ILE A 175 5.85 -1.72 -13.45
C ILE A 175 6.37 -2.37 -12.16
N GLY A 176 5.48 -2.86 -11.30
CA GLY A 176 5.82 -3.60 -10.09
C GLY A 176 6.70 -4.82 -10.36
N LYS A 177 6.33 -5.64 -11.36
CA LYS A 177 7.12 -6.81 -11.78
C LYS A 177 8.51 -6.41 -12.30
N ALA A 178 8.59 -5.33 -13.07
CA ALA A 178 9.86 -4.81 -13.56
C ALA A 178 10.74 -4.27 -12.41
N ALA A 179 10.14 -3.59 -11.44
CA ALA A 179 10.81 -3.08 -10.26
C ALA A 179 11.34 -4.20 -9.36
N GLU A 180 10.56 -5.26 -9.14
CA GLU A 180 10.94 -6.42 -8.31
C GLU A 180 12.25 -7.06 -8.81
N ALA A 181 12.38 -7.28 -10.12
CA ALA A 181 13.59 -7.84 -10.71
C ALA A 181 14.82 -6.93 -10.53
N LEU A 182 14.64 -5.61 -10.68
CA LEU A 182 15.72 -4.64 -10.52
C LEU A 182 16.15 -4.49 -9.06
N THR A 183 15.18 -4.45 -8.14
CA THR A 183 15.43 -4.38 -6.69
C THR A 183 16.15 -5.64 -6.21
N GLY A 184 15.75 -6.83 -6.67
CA GLY A 184 16.45 -8.08 -6.36
C GLY A 184 17.92 -8.04 -6.80
N ARG A 185 18.19 -7.52 -8.02
CA ARG A 185 19.56 -7.38 -8.51
C ARG A 185 20.38 -6.32 -7.75
N GLN A 186 19.75 -5.21 -7.36
CA GLN A 186 20.38 -4.19 -6.52
C GLN A 186 20.77 -4.76 -5.16
N TYR A 187 19.86 -5.52 -4.53
CA TYR A 187 20.11 -6.17 -3.24
C TYR A 187 21.25 -7.19 -3.32
N GLU A 188 21.29 -8.01 -4.38
CA GLU A 188 22.39 -8.96 -4.59
C GLU A 188 23.75 -8.26 -4.71
N LEU A 189 23.83 -7.13 -5.43
CA LEU A 189 25.05 -6.34 -5.55
C LEU A 189 25.45 -5.69 -4.22
N LEU A 190 24.48 -5.23 -3.42
CA LEU A 190 24.73 -4.72 -2.08
C LEU A 190 25.29 -5.82 -1.17
N SER A 191 24.70 -7.01 -1.15
CA SER A 191 25.21 -8.13 -0.34
C SER A 191 26.63 -8.52 -0.74
N ARG A 192 26.93 -8.57 -2.05
CA ARG A 192 28.29 -8.84 -2.55
C ARG A 192 29.28 -7.75 -2.13
N LEU A 193 28.89 -6.48 -2.20
CA LEU A 193 29.69 -5.35 -1.74
C LEU A 193 30.00 -5.47 -0.24
N SER A 194 28.98 -5.71 0.59
CA SER A 194 29.13 -5.86 2.04
C SER A 194 30.02 -7.04 2.43
N ALA A 195 29.83 -8.21 1.80
CA ALA A 195 30.67 -9.39 2.05
C ALA A 195 32.13 -9.12 1.70
N HIS A 196 32.38 -8.60 0.50
CA HIS A 196 33.73 -8.29 0.05
C HIS A 196 34.39 -7.19 0.89
N PHE A 197 33.63 -6.20 1.37
CA PHE A 197 34.14 -5.17 2.26
C PHE A 197 34.55 -5.76 3.63
N LEU A 198 33.76 -6.68 4.17
CA LEU A 198 34.07 -7.39 5.41
C LEU A 198 35.36 -8.23 5.27
N ASP A 199 35.50 -8.99 4.18
CA ASP A 199 36.70 -9.80 3.92
C ASP A 199 37.97 -8.95 3.87
N ILE A 200 37.88 -7.75 3.29
CA ILE A 200 39.00 -6.79 3.26
C ILE A 200 39.36 -6.31 4.64
N LEU A 201 38.37 -5.92 5.45
CA LEU A 201 38.62 -5.43 6.80
C LEU A 201 39.28 -6.50 7.67
N GLN A 202 38.87 -7.77 7.53
CA GLN A 202 39.48 -8.90 8.23
C GLN A 202 40.91 -9.20 7.73
N GLY A 203 41.16 -9.06 6.43
CA GLY A 203 42.47 -9.31 5.79
C GLY A 203 43.40 -8.10 5.70
N LEU A 204 43.03 -6.94 6.25
CA LEU A 204 43.67 -5.65 5.95
C LEU A 204 45.15 -5.61 6.31
N THR A 205 45.53 -6.21 7.44
CA THR A 205 46.93 -6.30 7.89
C THR A 205 47.78 -7.09 6.89
N THR A 206 47.27 -8.25 6.43
CA THR A 206 47.94 -9.10 5.44
C THR A 206 48.05 -8.39 4.09
N LEU A 207 46.99 -7.71 3.64
CA LEU A 207 46.99 -6.94 2.40
C LEU A 207 47.99 -5.77 2.42
N LYS A 208 48.20 -5.14 3.59
CA LYS A 208 49.24 -4.12 3.77
C LYS A 208 50.65 -4.72 3.76
N LEU A 209 50.86 -5.83 4.46
CA LEU A 209 52.15 -6.52 4.49
C LEU A 209 52.59 -7.02 3.11
N LEU A 210 51.65 -7.44 2.26
CA LEU A 210 51.89 -7.90 0.89
C LEU A 210 51.88 -6.79 -0.16
N GLY A 211 51.61 -5.53 0.22
CA GLY A 211 51.55 -4.40 -0.73
C GLY A 211 50.39 -4.45 -1.72
N GLN A 212 49.34 -5.25 -1.47
CA GLN A 212 48.21 -5.49 -2.40
C GLN A 212 46.99 -4.57 -2.17
N SER A 213 47.15 -3.53 -1.34
CA SER A 213 46.02 -2.68 -0.92
C SER A 213 45.38 -1.89 -2.07
N GLU A 214 46.17 -1.37 -3.02
CA GLU A 214 45.64 -0.57 -4.13
C GLU A 214 44.78 -1.38 -5.11
N VAL A 215 45.19 -2.63 -5.41
CA VAL A 215 44.42 -3.56 -6.26
C VAL A 215 43.03 -3.77 -5.68
N GLN A 216 42.95 -3.89 -4.35
CA GLN A 216 41.69 -4.11 -3.65
C GLN A 216 40.79 -2.87 -3.63
N VAL A 217 41.38 -1.66 -3.60
CA VAL A 217 40.64 -0.39 -3.75
C VAL A 217 40.00 -0.31 -5.15
N THR A 218 40.72 -0.67 -6.21
CA THR A 218 40.16 -0.70 -7.57
C THR A 218 39.00 -1.68 -7.68
N MET A 219 39.12 -2.85 -7.03
CA MET A 219 38.09 -3.88 -7.01
C MET A 219 36.82 -3.39 -6.28
N ILE A 220 36.95 -2.77 -5.10
CA ILE A 220 35.82 -2.12 -4.40
C ILE A 220 35.19 -1.05 -5.29
N GLY A 221 35.99 -0.22 -5.97
CA GLY A 221 35.51 0.82 -6.88
C GLY A 221 34.59 0.25 -7.97
N ARG A 222 34.98 -0.89 -8.57
CA ARG A 222 34.18 -1.57 -9.61
C ARG A 222 32.86 -2.13 -9.06
N ILE A 223 32.86 -2.76 -7.88
CA ILE A 223 31.63 -3.30 -7.27
C ILE A 223 30.70 -2.16 -6.84
N SER A 224 31.27 -1.11 -6.26
CA SER A 224 30.54 0.11 -5.89
C SER A 224 29.87 0.76 -7.10
N ASP A 225 30.56 0.84 -8.25
CA ASP A 225 29.98 1.39 -9.47
C ASP A 225 28.85 0.53 -10.03
N GLN A 226 28.98 -0.80 -9.97
CA GLN A 226 27.87 -1.71 -10.33
C GLN A 226 26.65 -1.51 -9.45
N TYR A 227 26.85 -1.38 -8.13
CA TYR A 227 25.78 -1.07 -7.18
C TYR A 227 25.14 0.30 -7.46
N ARG A 228 25.96 1.32 -7.77
CA ARG A 228 25.48 2.66 -8.17
C ARG A 228 24.60 2.58 -9.41
N VAL A 229 25.04 1.89 -10.46
CA VAL A 229 24.27 1.74 -11.71
C VAL A 229 22.96 1.00 -11.46
N ALA A 230 22.97 -0.07 -10.66
CA ALA A 230 21.76 -0.80 -10.29
C ALA A 230 20.78 0.08 -9.50
N THR A 231 21.28 0.84 -8.52
CA THR A 231 20.48 1.81 -7.74
C THR A 231 19.83 2.86 -8.65
N MET A 232 20.58 3.43 -9.59
CA MET A 232 20.05 4.41 -10.55
C MET A 232 18.95 3.82 -11.46
N ARG A 233 19.04 2.53 -11.80
CA ARG A 233 17.97 1.84 -12.56
C ARG A 233 16.70 1.68 -11.74
N VAL A 234 16.81 1.28 -10.46
CA VAL A 234 15.67 1.18 -9.54
C VAL A 234 14.99 2.54 -9.37
N LEU A 235 15.76 3.61 -9.11
CA LEU A 235 15.23 4.96 -9.00
C LEU A 235 14.53 5.42 -10.28
N ARG A 236 15.11 5.14 -11.46
CA ARG A 236 14.48 5.48 -12.75
C ARG A 236 13.11 4.82 -12.91
N VAL A 237 12.99 3.54 -12.56
CA VAL A 237 11.71 2.83 -12.63
C VAL A 237 10.72 3.37 -11.61
N ALA A 238 11.14 3.69 -10.38
CA ALA A 238 10.28 4.30 -9.38
C ALA A 238 9.70 5.66 -9.85
N PHE A 239 10.54 6.54 -10.42
CA PHE A 239 10.09 7.83 -10.95
C PHE A 239 9.17 7.68 -12.17
N LEU A 240 9.51 6.79 -13.10
CA LEU A 240 8.64 6.51 -14.26
C LEU A 240 7.29 5.93 -13.81
N SER A 241 7.28 5.09 -12.77
CA SER A 241 6.04 4.56 -12.18
C SER A 241 5.16 5.69 -11.66
N ALA A 242 5.72 6.57 -10.83
CA ALA A 242 4.98 7.71 -10.30
C ALA A 242 4.47 8.63 -11.43
N LEU A 243 5.32 8.93 -12.42
CA LEU A 243 4.97 9.76 -13.56
C LEU A 243 3.81 9.18 -14.39
N VAL A 244 3.83 7.88 -14.69
CA VAL A 244 2.76 7.22 -15.45
C VAL A 244 1.44 7.29 -14.68
N LEU A 245 1.46 7.06 -13.37
CA LEU A 245 0.26 7.14 -12.53
C LEU A 245 -0.32 8.55 -12.47
N GLU A 246 0.54 9.57 -12.34
CA GLU A 246 0.13 10.98 -12.42
C GLU A 246 -0.46 11.32 -13.79
N LEU A 247 0.20 10.88 -14.86
CA LEU A 247 -0.20 11.18 -16.24
C LEU A 247 -1.57 10.56 -16.56
N VAL A 248 -1.79 9.30 -16.19
CA VAL A 248 -3.09 8.62 -16.41
C VAL A 248 -4.21 9.37 -15.68
N ALA A 249 -4.02 9.70 -14.40
CA ALA A 249 -5.04 10.43 -13.65
C ALA A 249 -5.28 11.84 -14.20
N THR A 250 -4.22 12.56 -14.56
CA THR A 250 -4.30 13.94 -15.07
C THR A 250 -4.97 13.98 -16.43
N ILE A 251 -4.57 13.12 -17.37
CA ILE A 251 -5.19 13.02 -18.69
C ILE A 251 -6.65 12.60 -18.56
N SER A 252 -6.96 11.62 -17.71
CA SER A 252 -8.33 11.15 -17.55
C SER A 252 -9.23 12.24 -16.94
N THR A 253 -8.72 12.99 -15.96
CA THR A 253 -9.41 14.16 -15.40
C THR A 253 -9.58 15.27 -16.45
N ALA A 254 -8.58 15.51 -17.29
CA ALA A 254 -8.65 16.49 -18.37
C ALA A 254 -9.68 16.11 -19.44
N ILE A 255 -9.79 14.82 -19.79
CA ILE A 255 -10.81 14.31 -20.71
C ILE A 255 -12.21 14.61 -20.17
N VAL A 256 -12.47 14.25 -18.90
CA VAL A 256 -13.74 14.56 -18.22
C VAL A 256 -14.00 16.07 -18.21
N ALA A 257 -13.00 16.88 -17.88
CA ALA A 257 -13.15 18.33 -17.83
C ALA A 257 -13.49 18.94 -19.20
N VAL A 258 -12.80 18.53 -20.27
CA VAL A 258 -13.04 19.03 -21.64
C VAL A 258 -14.42 18.63 -22.13
N GLU A 259 -14.79 17.37 -21.94
CA GLU A 259 -16.08 16.82 -22.39
C GLU A 259 -17.27 17.49 -21.68
N ILE A 260 -17.20 17.61 -20.35
CA ILE A 260 -18.19 18.36 -19.56
C ILE A 260 -18.27 19.82 -20.00
N SER A 261 -17.13 20.49 -20.20
CA SER A 261 -17.09 21.92 -20.56
C SER A 261 -17.80 22.16 -21.89
N LEU A 262 -17.53 21.34 -22.91
CA LEU A 262 -18.19 21.45 -24.21
C LEU A 262 -19.70 21.22 -24.11
N ARG A 263 -20.13 20.27 -23.29
CA ARG A 263 -21.56 19.99 -23.10
C ARG A 263 -22.27 21.08 -22.32
N LEU A 264 -21.62 21.66 -21.31
CA LEU A 264 -22.13 22.80 -20.57
C LEU A 264 -22.32 24.00 -21.50
N LEU A 265 -21.34 24.32 -22.33
CA LEU A 265 -21.42 25.39 -23.32
C LEU A 265 -22.54 25.16 -24.36
N SER A 266 -22.79 23.90 -24.71
CA SER A 266 -23.89 23.53 -25.61
C SER A 266 -25.28 23.45 -24.95
N GLY A 267 -25.36 23.69 -23.63
CA GLY A 267 -26.61 23.61 -22.86
C GLY A 267 -27.16 22.19 -22.66
N ARG A 268 -26.33 21.15 -22.84
CA ARG A 268 -26.73 19.73 -22.72
C ARG A 268 -26.62 19.16 -21.30
N ILE A 269 -26.04 19.91 -20.37
CA ILE A 269 -25.88 19.53 -18.97
C ILE A 269 -26.05 20.79 -18.10
N GLY A 270 -26.66 20.65 -16.93
CA GLY A 270 -26.82 21.75 -15.98
C GLY A 270 -25.49 22.16 -15.33
N PHE A 271 -25.39 23.42 -14.89
CA PHE A 271 -24.16 23.94 -14.28
C PHE A 271 -23.77 23.18 -13.01
N GLN A 272 -24.71 22.96 -12.07
CA GLN A 272 -24.42 22.17 -10.88
C GLN A 272 -23.95 20.75 -11.23
N GLN A 273 -24.61 20.07 -12.17
CA GLN A 273 -24.24 18.71 -12.58
C GLN A 273 -22.83 18.66 -13.18
N ALA A 274 -22.52 19.60 -14.08
CA ALA A 274 -21.20 19.74 -14.67
C ALA A 274 -20.12 19.96 -13.61
N LEU A 275 -20.35 20.91 -12.69
CA LEU A 275 -19.40 21.24 -11.63
C LEU A 275 -19.24 20.11 -10.62
N PHE A 276 -20.33 19.42 -10.26
CA PHE A 276 -20.31 18.25 -9.40
C PHE A 276 -19.40 17.15 -9.93
N VAL A 277 -19.57 16.78 -11.21
CA VAL A 277 -18.73 15.74 -11.83
C VAL A 277 -17.28 16.21 -11.98
N LEU A 278 -17.06 17.49 -12.30
CA LEU A 278 -15.72 18.08 -12.40
C LEU A 278 -14.95 18.03 -11.07
N ILE A 279 -15.63 18.27 -9.94
CA ILE A 279 -15.04 18.16 -8.60
C ILE A 279 -14.74 16.70 -8.26
N LEU A 280 -15.61 15.77 -8.63
CA LEU A 280 -15.44 14.34 -8.33
C LEU A 280 -14.40 13.63 -9.19
N ALA A 281 -14.10 14.12 -10.39
CA ALA A 281 -13.11 13.50 -11.28
C ALA A 281 -11.71 13.34 -10.64
N PRO A 282 -11.05 14.37 -10.11
CA PRO A 282 -9.75 14.20 -9.43
C PRO A 282 -9.87 13.39 -8.13
N GLU A 283 -11.00 13.50 -7.42
CA GLU A 283 -11.29 12.76 -6.18
C GLU A 283 -11.37 11.25 -6.43
N PHE A 284 -11.88 10.83 -7.59
CA PHE A 284 -11.94 9.43 -8.03
C PHE A 284 -10.55 8.81 -8.22
N TYR A 285 -9.59 9.53 -8.81
CA TYR A 285 -8.25 9.00 -9.09
C TYR A 285 -7.29 9.09 -7.91
N LEU A 286 -7.54 9.98 -6.94
CA LEU A 286 -6.68 10.19 -5.79
C LEU A 286 -6.37 8.89 -5.01
N PRO A 287 -7.35 8.08 -4.58
CA PRO A 287 -7.06 6.90 -3.78
C PRO A 287 -6.37 5.79 -4.60
N LEU A 288 -6.61 5.72 -5.92
CA LEU A 288 -5.90 4.82 -6.85
C LEU A 288 -4.42 5.20 -6.98
N ARG A 289 -4.11 6.50 -7.09
CA ARG A 289 -2.72 7.01 -7.10
C ARG A 289 -2.00 6.74 -5.78
N MET A 290 -2.67 6.98 -4.65
CA MET A 290 -2.12 6.70 -3.32
C MET A 290 -1.85 5.21 -3.09
N LEU A 291 -2.69 4.33 -3.66
CA LEU A 291 -2.42 2.89 -3.66
C LEU A 291 -1.15 2.55 -4.44
N GLY A 292 -0.91 3.21 -5.58
CA GLY A 292 0.32 3.12 -6.35
C GLY A 292 1.57 3.43 -5.54
N ALA A 293 1.56 4.51 -4.78
CA ALA A 293 2.67 4.88 -3.90
C ALA A 293 2.95 3.83 -2.80
N ARG A 294 1.90 3.14 -2.33
CA ARG A 294 2.00 2.10 -1.28
C ARG A 294 2.19 0.69 -1.84
N PHE A 295 2.26 0.52 -3.15
CA PHE A 295 2.33 -0.79 -3.80
C PHE A 295 3.57 -1.59 -3.41
N HIS A 296 4.72 -0.93 -3.31
CA HIS A 296 5.97 -1.59 -2.94
C HIS A 296 5.96 -2.13 -1.50
N ALA A 297 5.32 -1.40 -0.57
CA ALA A 297 5.06 -1.91 0.78
C ALA A 297 4.17 -3.17 0.75
N GLY A 298 3.17 -3.18 -0.14
CA GLY A 298 2.36 -4.36 -0.43
C GLY A 298 3.16 -5.55 -0.95
N ALA A 299 4.03 -5.32 -1.93
CA ALA A 299 4.84 -6.35 -2.57
C ALA A 299 5.84 -7.00 -1.59
N ALA A 300 6.57 -6.18 -0.82
CA ALA A 300 7.51 -6.66 0.20
C ALA A 300 6.81 -7.41 1.34
N GLY A 301 5.66 -6.93 1.79
CA GLY A 301 4.87 -7.63 2.80
C GLY A 301 4.29 -8.96 2.29
N GLY A 302 3.85 -9.02 1.03
CA GLY A 302 3.30 -10.23 0.43
C GLY A 302 4.33 -11.34 0.19
N SER A 303 5.60 -11.01 -0.07
CA SER A 303 6.69 -11.99 -0.13
C SER A 303 7.07 -12.47 1.28
N ALA A 304 7.19 -11.56 2.25
CA ALA A 304 7.44 -11.91 3.64
C ALA A 304 6.33 -12.80 4.24
N ALA A 305 5.06 -12.50 3.95
CA ALA A 305 3.91 -13.31 4.37
C ALA A 305 4.02 -14.75 3.86
N ARG A 306 4.37 -14.94 2.57
CA ARG A 306 4.56 -16.26 1.97
C ARG A 306 5.65 -17.06 2.67
N ARG A 307 6.81 -16.43 2.92
CA ARG A 307 7.92 -17.08 3.64
C ARG A 307 7.55 -17.44 5.09
N ILE A 308 6.86 -16.56 5.80
CA ILE A 308 6.36 -16.85 7.15
C ILE A 308 5.38 -18.03 7.13
N PHE A 309 4.50 -18.09 6.14
CA PHE A 309 3.54 -19.18 6.00
C PHE A 309 4.23 -20.51 5.70
N GLU A 310 5.26 -20.53 4.83
CA GLU A 310 6.09 -21.72 4.59
C GLU A 310 6.66 -22.27 5.90
N VAL A 311 7.27 -21.42 6.73
CA VAL A 311 7.83 -21.81 8.04
C VAL A 311 6.76 -22.37 8.98
N LEU A 312 5.58 -21.72 9.04
CA LEU A 312 4.46 -22.16 9.87
C LEU A 312 3.86 -23.49 9.41
N THR A 313 3.96 -23.81 8.11
CA THR A 313 3.49 -25.09 7.57
C THR A 313 4.50 -26.23 7.71
N THR A 314 5.74 -25.94 8.13
CA THR A 314 6.73 -26.99 8.40
C THR A 314 6.23 -27.91 9.51
N PRO A 315 6.09 -29.22 9.27
CA PRO A 315 5.59 -30.15 10.27
C PRO A 315 6.56 -30.27 11.44
N LEU A 316 6.02 -30.27 12.66
CA LEU A 316 6.78 -30.53 13.87
C LEU A 316 7.31 -31.97 13.85
N ALA A 317 8.55 -32.18 14.27
CA ALA A 317 9.08 -33.53 14.45
C ALA A 317 8.19 -34.28 15.46
N ALA A 318 7.69 -35.46 15.07
CA ALA A 318 6.89 -36.29 15.96
C ALA A 318 7.68 -36.56 17.27
N PRO A 319 7.03 -36.53 18.44
CA PRO A 319 7.70 -36.91 19.67
C PRO A 319 8.22 -38.33 19.48
N GLN A 320 9.54 -38.50 19.56
CA GLN A 320 10.15 -39.82 19.56
C GLN A 320 9.58 -40.56 20.77
N GLY A 321 8.62 -41.44 20.51
CA GLY A 321 7.99 -42.30 21.50
C GLY A 321 9.08 -42.98 22.31
N GLY A 322 8.92 -42.90 23.63
CA GLY A 322 9.93 -43.25 24.62
C GLY A 322 10.65 -44.56 24.32
N LEU A 323 11.95 -44.55 24.57
CA LEU A 323 12.76 -45.74 24.80
C LEU A 323 11.98 -46.69 25.71
N ALA A 324 11.36 -47.71 25.11
CA ALA A 324 10.75 -48.80 25.84
C ALA A 324 11.85 -49.42 26.70
N ARG A 325 11.72 -49.24 28.01
CA ARG A 325 12.42 -49.99 29.05
C ARG A 325 12.42 -51.46 28.65
N THR A 326 13.54 -51.95 28.13
CA THR A 326 13.84 -53.37 28.14
C THR A 326 14.58 -53.59 29.45
N LEU A 327 13.81 -53.80 30.52
CA LEU A 327 14.31 -54.41 31.74
C LEU A 327 14.36 -55.91 31.48
N VAL A 328 15.58 -56.44 31.39
CA VAL A 328 15.89 -57.83 31.75
C VAL A 328 16.59 -57.77 33.09
#